data_AF-A0A183NM78-F1
#
_entry.id   AF-A0A183NM78-F1
#
_cell.length_a   1.000
_cell.length_b   1.000
_cell.length_c   1.000
_cell.angle_alpha   90.00
_cell.angle_beta   90.00
_cell.angle_gamma   90.00
#
_symmetry.space_group_name_H-M   'P 1'
#
loop_
_entity.id
_entity.type
_entity.pdbx_description
1 polymer ?
#
loop_
_entity_poly.entity_id
_entity_poly.type
_entity_poly.pdbx_seq_one_letter_code
_entity_poly.pdbx_strand_id
1 'polypeptide(L)'
;MARGIQSQATKYAHIVGALPIEIAAGVGDLTDHVPESEPYDDIKAAVIQRTSVSDEKRLQQLLTSCDLGDKRPSQLLRHMKQLAGPYKLDEALLKQTWFQRLPHSVRQILSVSGKSVALDDLADMADKMMEVYHDSHCVNSLQPAGSADISCLASFQRQLTQLTSQLASLQTTIATVF
;
A
#
# COMPACT_ATOMS: atom_id res chain seq x y z
N MET A 1 51.73 -13.27 -24.52
CA MET A 1 51.46 -13.29 -23.06
C MET A 1 50.63 -12.05 -22.73
N ALA A 2 49.46 -12.24 -22.12
CA ALA A 2 48.27 -11.39 -22.26
C ALA A 2 48.29 -10.05 -21.48
N ARG A 3 47.78 -8.99 -22.12
CA ARG A 3 47.49 -7.66 -21.54
C ARG A 3 46.22 -7.65 -20.67
N GLY A 4 46.02 -8.64 -19.80
CA GLY A 4 44.81 -8.74 -18.96
C GLY A 4 44.94 -8.08 -17.58
N ILE A 5 46.16 -7.69 -17.19
CA ILE A 5 46.55 -7.37 -15.81
C ILE A 5 46.52 -5.86 -15.53
N GLN A 6 45.52 -5.13 -16.06
CA GLN A 6 44.90 -4.03 -15.29
C GLN A 6 43.84 -4.64 -14.33
N SER A 7 44.37 -5.64 -13.61
CA SER A 7 44.14 -6.13 -12.27
C SER A 7 42.69 -6.19 -11.78
N GLN A 8 42.11 -7.38 -11.85
CA GLN A 8 40.97 -7.83 -11.03
C GLN A 8 41.06 -7.29 -9.58
N ALA A 9 42.26 -7.29 -8.97
CA ALA A 9 42.47 -6.76 -7.63
C ALA A 9 42.30 -5.22 -7.52
N THR A 10 42.71 -4.46 -8.53
CA THR A 10 42.50 -3.00 -8.57
C THR A 10 41.02 -2.66 -8.75
N LYS A 11 40.30 -3.43 -9.60
CA LYS A 11 38.85 -3.27 -9.78
C LYS A 11 38.07 -3.65 -8.52
N TYR A 12 38.49 -4.72 -7.84
CA TYR A 12 37.94 -5.15 -6.56
C TYR A 12 38.11 -4.07 -5.48
N ALA A 13 39.34 -3.57 -5.27
CA ALA A 13 39.61 -2.51 -4.30
C ALA A 13 38.81 -1.23 -4.59
N HIS A 14 38.62 -0.90 -5.87
CA HIS A 14 37.82 0.25 -6.26
C HIS A 14 36.33 0.06 -5.95
N ILE A 15 35.75 -1.11 -6.23
CA ILE A 15 34.35 -1.42 -5.89
C ILE A 15 34.13 -1.45 -4.37
N VAL A 16 35.01 -2.11 -3.62
CA VAL A 16 34.92 -2.19 -2.15
C VAL A 16 34.95 -0.80 -1.52
N GLY A 17 35.80 0.10 -2.03
CA GLY A 17 35.86 1.49 -1.57
C GLY A 17 34.70 2.39 -2.04
N ALA A 18 33.97 2.00 -3.08
CA ALA A 18 32.86 2.77 -3.66
C ALA A 18 31.46 2.24 -3.26
N LEU A 19 31.40 1.08 -2.60
CA LEU A 19 30.15 0.44 -2.19
C LEU A 19 29.49 1.22 -1.03
N PRO A 20 28.18 1.54 -1.13
CA PRO A 20 27.42 2.08 0.00
C PRO A 20 27.40 1.10 1.17
N ILE A 21 27.41 1.62 2.39
CA ILE A 21 27.53 0.80 3.61
C ILE A 21 26.44 -0.28 3.75
N GLU A 22 25.23 0.01 3.25
CA GLU A 22 24.11 -0.95 3.23
C GLU A 22 24.39 -2.15 2.33
N ILE A 23 25.03 -1.93 1.18
CA ILE A 23 25.37 -2.99 0.23
C ILE A 23 26.63 -3.72 0.69
N ALA A 24 27.63 -2.99 1.23
CA ALA A 24 28.85 -3.56 1.79
C ALA A 24 28.55 -4.52 2.95
N ALA A 25 27.61 -4.18 3.84
CA ALA A 25 27.12 -5.09 4.88
C ALA A 25 26.50 -6.37 4.29
N GLY A 26 25.86 -6.25 3.14
CA GLY A 26 25.29 -7.37 2.41
C GLY A 26 26.31 -8.26 1.71
N VAL A 27 27.55 -7.81 1.45
CA VAL A 27 28.65 -8.58 0.81
C VAL A 27 29.91 -8.70 1.68
N GLY A 28 29.77 -8.55 3.00
CA GLY A 28 30.89 -8.59 3.94
C GLY A 28 31.62 -9.93 3.96
N ASP A 29 30.93 -11.03 3.70
CA ASP A 29 31.48 -12.38 3.54
C ASP A 29 32.52 -12.49 2.41
N LEU A 30 32.30 -11.80 1.28
CA LEU A 30 33.24 -11.72 0.15
C LEU A 30 34.36 -10.69 0.37
N THR A 31 34.23 -9.88 1.42
CA THR A 31 35.25 -8.92 1.85
C THR A 31 36.17 -9.53 2.90
N ASP A 32 35.63 -10.40 3.76
CA ASP A 32 36.36 -11.19 4.77
C ASP A 32 37.11 -12.37 4.13
N HIS A 33 36.48 -13.03 3.14
CA HIS A 33 37.08 -14.09 2.35
C HIS A 33 37.23 -13.68 0.88
N VAL A 34 38.39 -13.11 0.54
CA VAL A 34 38.71 -12.74 -0.84
C VAL A 34 38.90 -14.01 -1.69
N PRO A 35 38.11 -14.23 -2.76
CA PRO A 35 38.28 -15.36 -3.65
C PRO A 35 39.63 -15.33 -4.37
N GLU A 36 40.29 -16.48 -4.47
CA GLU A 36 41.59 -16.61 -5.15
C GLU A 36 41.47 -16.54 -6.69
N SER A 37 40.27 -16.77 -7.23
CA SER A 37 39.97 -16.73 -8.65
C SER A 37 38.93 -15.64 -8.93
N GLU A 38 39.30 -14.64 -9.75
CA GLU A 38 38.42 -13.57 -10.26
C GLU A 38 37.59 -12.79 -9.20
N PRO A 39 38.25 -12.16 -8.20
CA PRO A 39 37.58 -11.51 -7.06
C PRO A 39 36.61 -10.38 -7.45
N TYR A 40 36.83 -9.72 -8.58
CA TYR A 40 35.92 -8.66 -9.04
C TYR A 40 34.63 -9.22 -9.64
N ASP A 41 34.69 -10.34 -10.35
CA ASP A 41 33.50 -10.92 -10.98
C ASP A 41 32.58 -11.56 -9.95
N ASP A 42 33.15 -12.18 -8.90
CA ASP A 42 32.41 -12.75 -7.78
C ASP A 42 31.72 -11.68 -6.93
N ILE A 43 32.45 -10.63 -6.51
CA ILE A 43 31.82 -9.54 -5.73
C ILE A 43 30.78 -8.82 -6.58
N LYS A 44 31.01 -8.62 -7.88
CA LYS A 44 30.05 -8.02 -8.78
C LYS A 44 28.79 -8.88 -8.90
N ALA A 45 28.93 -10.20 -9.06
CA ALA A 45 27.80 -11.12 -9.12
C ALA A 45 27.01 -11.12 -7.81
N ALA A 46 27.68 -11.15 -6.66
CA ALA A 46 27.04 -11.11 -5.35
C ALA A 46 26.35 -9.76 -5.07
N VAL A 47 27.00 -8.65 -5.41
CA VAL A 47 26.41 -7.31 -5.33
C VAL A 47 25.18 -7.24 -6.23
N ILE A 48 25.25 -7.71 -7.48
CA ILE A 48 24.07 -7.75 -8.35
C ILE A 48 22.98 -8.63 -7.73
N GLN A 49 23.28 -9.83 -7.27
CA GLN A 49 22.29 -10.73 -6.68
C GLN A 49 21.64 -10.19 -5.40
N ARG A 50 22.42 -9.53 -4.53
CA ARG A 50 21.95 -9.06 -3.22
C ARG A 50 21.37 -7.64 -3.25
N THR A 51 21.80 -6.80 -4.22
CA THR A 51 21.21 -5.46 -4.47
C THR A 51 20.00 -5.53 -5.38
N SER A 52 19.94 -6.51 -6.28
CA SER A 52 18.75 -6.75 -7.07
C SER A 52 17.67 -7.15 -6.08
N VAL A 53 16.76 -6.20 -5.83
CA VAL A 53 15.48 -6.51 -5.20
C VAL A 53 14.97 -7.75 -5.91
N SER A 54 14.73 -8.83 -5.15
CA SER A 54 14.24 -10.07 -5.76
C SER A 54 13.06 -9.72 -6.67
N ASP A 55 13.02 -10.32 -7.85
CA ASP A 55 11.99 -9.98 -8.83
C ASP A 55 10.57 -10.07 -8.22
N GLU A 56 10.39 -10.99 -7.27
CA GLU A 56 9.20 -11.11 -6.43
C GLU A 56 8.92 -9.86 -5.58
N LYS A 57 9.90 -9.29 -4.86
CA LYS A 57 9.72 -8.07 -4.07
C LYS A 57 9.43 -6.87 -4.96
N ARG A 58 10.10 -6.76 -6.11
CA ARG A 58 9.85 -5.68 -7.08
C ARG A 58 8.43 -5.77 -7.63
N LEU A 59 8.00 -6.99 -7.98
CA LEU A 59 6.63 -7.25 -8.41
C LEU A 59 5.63 -6.95 -7.28
N GLN A 60 5.90 -7.38 -6.06
CA GLN A 60 5.04 -7.10 -4.91
C GLN A 60 4.88 -5.59 -4.69
N GLN A 61 5.95 -4.81 -4.80
CA GLN A 61 5.89 -3.34 -4.73
C GLN A 61 5.04 -2.75 -5.86
N LEU A 62 5.19 -3.26 -7.09
CA LEU A 62 4.38 -2.82 -8.23
C LEU A 62 2.89 -3.15 -8.03
N LEU A 63 2.57 -4.36 -7.57
CA LEU A 63 1.22 -4.77 -7.24
C LEU A 63 0.64 -3.95 -6.08
N THR A 64 1.47 -3.60 -5.10
CA THR A 64 1.10 -2.72 -3.98
C THR A 64 0.81 -1.31 -4.48
N SER A 65 1.53 -0.79 -5.47
CA SER A 65 1.24 0.53 -6.05
C SER A 65 -0.02 0.56 -6.94
N CYS A 66 -0.62 -0.59 -7.24
CA CYS A 66 -1.83 -0.64 -8.06
C CYS A 66 -3.06 -0.37 -7.19
N ASP A 67 -3.70 0.77 -7.39
CA ASP A 67 -4.94 1.14 -6.69
C ASP A 67 -6.19 0.66 -7.43
N LEU A 68 -7.25 0.39 -6.66
CA LEU A 68 -8.55 0.02 -7.22
C LEU A 68 -9.20 1.21 -7.94
N GLY A 69 -9.14 2.43 -7.36
CA GLY A 69 -9.71 3.64 -7.96
C GLY A 69 -11.16 3.43 -8.43
N ASP A 70 -11.41 3.70 -9.72
CA ASP A 70 -12.71 3.45 -10.39
C ASP A 70 -12.79 2.10 -11.11
N LYS A 71 -11.78 1.24 -10.95
CA LYS A 71 -11.69 -0.04 -11.66
C LYS A 71 -12.52 -1.10 -10.96
N ARG A 72 -13.05 -2.04 -11.73
CA ARG A 72 -13.69 -3.23 -11.17
C ARG A 72 -12.65 -4.15 -10.51
N PRO A 73 -13.00 -4.81 -9.38
CA PRO A 73 -12.15 -5.82 -8.74
C PRO A 73 -11.57 -6.88 -9.69
N SER A 74 -12.34 -7.36 -10.67
CA SER A 74 -11.87 -8.30 -11.70
C SER A 74 -10.83 -7.71 -12.64
N GLN A 75 -11.00 -6.43 -13.01
CA GLN A 75 -10.05 -5.71 -13.85
C GLN A 75 -8.73 -5.50 -13.11
N LEU A 76 -8.80 -5.16 -11.81
CA LEU A 76 -7.62 -5.07 -10.95
C LEU A 76 -6.91 -6.42 -10.90
N LEU A 77 -7.63 -7.51 -10.66
CA LEU A 77 -7.03 -8.85 -10.59
C LEU A 77 -6.34 -9.23 -11.90
N ARG A 78 -6.99 -8.99 -13.04
CA ARG A 78 -6.41 -9.27 -14.36
C ARG A 78 -5.15 -8.45 -14.62
N HIS A 79 -5.15 -7.17 -14.23
CA HIS A 79 -3.98 -6.31 -14.34
C HIS A 79 -2.83 -6.80 -13.44
N MET A 80 -3.14 -7.22 -12.21
CA MET A 80 -2.17 -7.80 -11.29
C MET A 80 -1.56 -9.11 -11.85
N LYS A 81 -2.39 -9.98 -12.46
CA LYS A 81 -1.91 -11.20 -13.15
C LYS A 81 -1.03 -10.88 -14.36
N GLN A 82 -1.36 -9.85 -15.13
CA GLN A 82 -0.54 -9.39 -16.26
C GLN A 82 0.81 -8.83 -15.81
N LEU A 83 0.83 -8.06 -14.72
CA LEU A 83 2.05 -7.57 -14.08
C LEU A 83 2.88 -8.73 -13.53
N ALA A 84 2.24 -9.74 -12.94
CA ALA A 84 2.91 -10.94 -12.46
C ALA A 84 3.55 -11.73 -13.59
N GLY A 85 2.88 -11.83 -14.75
CA GLY A 85 3.45 -12.30 -16.00
C GLY A 85 4.35 -13.55 -15.84
N PRO A 86 5.65 -13.49 -16.18
CA PRO A 86 6.58 -14.62 -16.09
C PRO A 86 7.12 -14.90 -14.68
N TYR A 87 6.85 -14.02 -13.72
CA TYR A 87 7.28 -14.21 -12.34
C TYR A 87 6.33 -15.20 -11.67
N LYS A 88 6.89 -16.27 -11.09
CA LYS A 88 6.15 -17.29 -10.35
C LYS A 88 5.67 -16.75 -9.00
N LEU A 89 4.80 -15.75 -9.02
CA LEU A 89 4.20 -15.18 -7.83
C LEU A 89 3.29 -16.22 -7.19
N ASP A 90 3.41 -16.39 -5.87
CA ASP A 90 2.49 -17.24 -5.11
C ASP A 90 1.05 -16.72 -5.21
N GLU A 91 0.12 -17.62 -5.53
CA GLU A 91 -1.30 -17.30 -5.67
C GLU A 91 -1.87 -16.81 -4.33
N ALA A 92 -1.36 -17.30 -3.21
CA ALA A 92 -1.76 -16.83 -1.89
C ALA A 92 -1.36 -15.37 -1.65
N LEU A 93 -0.16 -14.98 -2.08
CA LEU A 93 0.33 -13.60 -1.99
C LEU A 93 -0.46 -12.67 -2.93
N LEU A 94 -0.74 -13.12 -4.16
CA LEU A 94 -1.59 -12.39 -5.10
C LEU A 94 -2.98 -12.14 -4.51
N LYS A 95 -3.60 -13.20 -3.96
CA LYS A 95 -4.90 -13.14 -3.29
C LYS A 95 -4.87 -12.16 -2.13
N GLN A 96 -3.88 -12.23 -1.24
CA GLN A 96 -3.75 -11.31 -0.12
C GLN A 96 -3.61 -9.85 -0.59
N THR A 97 -2.76 -9.60 -1.57
CA THR A 97 -2.50 -8.25 -2.09
C THR A 97 -3.75 -7.69 -2.76
N TRP A 98 -4.48 -8.51 -3.51
CA TRP A 98 -5.75 -8.12 -4.12
C TRP A 98 -6.82 -7.81 -3.05
N PHE A 99 -6.98 -8.66 -2.03
CA PHE A 99 -7.90 -8.40 -0.91
C PHE A 99 -7.57 -7.07 -0.21
N GLN A 100 -6.29 -6.78 0.04
CA GLN A 100 -5.83 -5.52 0.66
C GLN A 100 -6.23 -4.26 -0.14
N ARG A 101 -6.50 -4.39 -1.45
CA ARG A 101 -6.93 -3.28 -2.32
C ARG A 101 -8.44 -3.09 -2.41
N LEU A 102 -9.22 -4.08 -1.98
CA LEU A 102 -10.68 -3.96 -1.98
C LEU A 102 -11.20 -3.10 -0.81
N PRO A 103 -12.36 -2.43 -0.96
CA PRO A 103 -13.02 -1.76 0.13
C PRO A 103 -13.33 -2.72 1.29
N HIS A 104 -13.36 -2.19 2.52
CA HIS A 104 -13.58 -3.01 3.71
C HIS A 104 -14.88 -3.83 3.65
N SER A 105 -15.97 -3.23 3.15
CA SER A 105 -17.27 -3.89 3.02
C SER A 105 -17.22 -5.13 2.12
N VAL A 106 -16.56 -5.02 0.97
CA VAL A 106 -16.39 -6.14 0.03
C VAL A 106 -15.50 -7.22 0.63
N ARG A 107 -14.39 -6.83 1.28
CA ARG A 107 -13.51 -7.78 1.97
C ARG A 107 -14.23 -8.59 3.03
N GLN A 108 -15.06 -7.96 3.86
CA GLN A 108 -15.76 -8.65 4.95
C GLN A 108 -16.66 -9.76 4.43
N ILE A 109 -17.40 -9.49 3.36
CA ILE A 109 -18.33 -10.47 2.78
C ILE A 109 -17.54 -11.58 2.08
N LEU A 110 -16.50 -11.23 1.32
CA LEU A 110 -15.65 -12.21 0.64
C LEU A 110 -14.82 -13.06 1.62
N SER A 111 -14.55 -12.59 2.83
CA SER A 111 -13.83 -13.36 3.86
C SER A 111 -14.62 -14.58 4.35
N VAL A 112 -15.94 -14.56 4.19
CA VAL A 112 -16.82 -15.70 4.49
C VAL A 112 -16.75 -16.76 3.38
N SER A 113 -16.43 -16.35 2.15
CA SER A 113 -16.17 -17.25 1.04
C SER A 113 -14.87 -18.02 1.33
N GLY A 114 -14.98 -19.33 1.57
CA GLY A 114 -13.88 -20.15 2.05
C GLY A 114 -12.64 -20.13 1.15
N LYS A 115 -11.50 -20.56 1.70
CA LYS A 115 -10.19 -20.57 1.01
C LYS A 115 -10.18 -21.37 -0.31
N SER A 116 -11.16 -22.25 -0.52
CA SER A 116 -11.29 -23.14 -1.67
C SER A 116 -11.86 -22.47 -2.93
N VAL A 117 -12.36 -21.24 -2.85
CA VAL A 117 -12.91 -20.55 -4.02
C VAL A 117 -11.78 -19.93 -4.84
N ALA A 118 -11.81 -20.15 -6.16
CA ALA A 118 -10.85 -19.61 -7.11
C ALA A 118 -10.81 -18.08 -7.04
N LEU A 119 -9.62 -17.50 -7.24
CA LEU A 119 -9.44 -16.05 -7.14
C LEU A 119 -10.26 -15.29 -8.21
N ASP A 120 -10.46 -15.89 -9.39
CA ASP A 120 -11.29 -15.31 -10.45
C ASP A 120 -12.77 -15.27 -10.07
N ASP A 121 -13.32 -16.34 -9.47
CA ASP A 121 -14.71 -16.36 -8.99
C ASP A 121 -14.94 -15.33 -7.86
N LEU A 122 -13.93 -15.14 -6.99
CA LEU A 122 -13.96 -14.09 -5.97
C LEU A 122 -13.97 -12.69 -6.57
N ALA A 123 -13.24 -12.49 -7.68
CA ALA A 123 -13.26 -11.24 -8.42
C ALA A 123 -14.62 -10.96 -9.06
N ASP A 124 -15.26 -11.97 -9.65
CA ASP A 124 -16.61 -11.82 -10.23
C ASP A 124 -17.66 -11.54 -9.14
N MET A 125 -17.54 -12.16 -7.97
CA MET A 125 -18.39 -11.84 -6.81
C MET A 125 -18.15 -10.41 -6.31
N ALA A 126 -16.89 -9.97 -6.24
CA ALA A 126 -16.52 -8.63 -5.84
C ALA A 126 -17.10 -7.58 -6.79
N ASP A 127 -17.06 -7.83 -8.10
CA ASP A 127 -17.64 -6.98 -9.14
C ASP A 127 -19.15 -6.80 -8.92
N LYS A 128 -19.88 -7.90 -8.73
CA LYS A 128 -21.32 -7.86 -8.45
C LYS A 128 -21.64 -7.09 -7.17
N MET A 129 -20.84 -7.27 -6.12
CA MET A 129 -21.01 -6.50 -4.89
C MET A 129 -20.78 -5.01 -5.12
N MET A 130 -19.72 -4.63 -5.82
CA MET A 130 -19.45 -3.21 -6.11
C MET A 130 -20.51 -2.58 -7.00
N GLU A 131 -21.13 -3.32 -7.91
CA GLU A 131 -22.29 -2.84 -8.67
C GLU A 131 -23.50 -2.56 -7.77
N VAL A 132 -23.82 -3.47 -6.84
CA VAL A 132 -24.91 -3.27 -5.86
C VAL A 132 -24.64 -2.07 -4.94
N TYR A 133 -23.39 -1.87 -4.52
CA TYR A 133 -23.01 -0.70 -3.71
C TYR A 133 -23.04 0.60 -4.51
N HIS A 134 -22.59 0.60 -5.77
CA HIS A 134 -22.62 1.81 -6.61
C HIS A 134 -24.05 2.24 -6.94
N ASP A 135 -24.96 1.28 -7.15
CA ASP A 135 -26.39 1.56 -7.34
C ASP A 135 -27.04 2.08 -6.05
N SER A 136 -26.54 1.64 -4.88
CA SER A 136 -26.96 2.15 -3.57
C SER A 136 -26.49 3.59 -3.28
N HIS A 137 -25.59 4.17 -4.09
CA HIS A 137 -25.15 5.57 -3.94
C HIS A 137 -25.96 6.57 -4.78
N CYS A 138 -26.91 6.11 -5.61
CA CYS A 138 -27.81 6.97 -6.38
C CYS A 138 -29.27 6.94 -5.90
N VAL A 139 -29.59 6.20 -4.83
CA VAL A 139 -30.93 6.20 -4.24
C VAL A 139 -30.84 6.29 -2.72
N ASN A 140 -31.06 7.50 -2.23
CA ASN A 140 -31.53 7.81 -0.88
C ASN A 140 -30.47 7.91 0.26
N SER A 141 -29.56 8.89 0.19
CA SER A 141 -28.99 9.47 1.42
C SER A 141 -29.98 10.43 2.09
N LEU A 142 -30.98 9.85 2.75
CA LEU A 142 -31.49 10.33 4.04
C LEU A 142 -31.34 9.18 5.04
N GLN A 143 -30.11 8.76 5.27
CA GLN A 143 -29.80 8.03 6.49
C GLN A 143 -29.46 9.11 7.53
N PRO A 144 -30.32 9.38 8.53
CA PRO A 144 -29.94 10.30 9.58
C PRO A 144 -28.72 9.70 10.25
N ALA A 145 -27.63 10.47 10.31
CA ALA A 145 -26.53 10.21 11.22
C ALA A 145 -27.11 9.80 12.57
N GLY A 146 -26.55 8.76 13.19
CA GLY A 146 -27.10 8.11 14.38
C GLY A 146 -27.70 9.12 15.34
N SER A 147 -28.89 8.83 15.87
CA SER A 147 -29.68 9.77 16.68
C SER A 147 -28.89 10.45 17.81
N ALA A 148 -27.78 9.88 18.26
CA ALA A 148 -26.83 10.48 19.19
C ALA A 148 -26.13 11.75 18.64
N ASP A 149 -25.69 11.75 17.37
CA ASP A 149 -24.94 12.87 16.78
C ASP A 149 -25.83 14.06 16.44
N ILE A 150 -27.05 13.82 15.95
CA ILE A 150 -28.03 14.88 15.70
C ILE A 150 -28.53 15.48 17.02
N SER A 151 -28.71 14.65 18.05
CA SER A 151 -29.07 15.14 19.39
C SER A 151 -27.96 16.01 20.00
N CYS A 152 -26.69 15.67 19.77
CA CYS A 152 -25.53 16.44 20.21
C CYS A 152 -25.42 17.79 19.48
N LEU A 153 -25.63 17.80 18.16
CA LEU A 153 -25.60 19.05 17.39
C LEU A 153 -26.79 19.96 17.77
N ALA A 154 -27.98 19.38 17.96
CA ALA A 154 -29.17 20.11 18.41
C ALA A 154 -29.05 20.64 19.85
N SER A 155 -28.33 19.95 20.73
CA SER A 155 -28.05 20.46 22.09
C SER A 155 -27.03 21.60 22.06
N PHE A 156 -25.98 21.48 21.24
CA PHE A 156 -24.99 22.54 21.06
C PHE A 156 -25.59 23.81 20.45
N GLN A 157 -26.47 23.66 19.44
CA GLN A 157 -27.15 24.80 18.82
C GLN A 157 -28.10 25.51 19.80
N ARG A 158 -28.77 24.76 20.68
CA ARG A 158 -29.56 25.33 21.80
C ARG A 158 -28.69 26.10 22.78
N GLN A 159 -27.51 25.59 23.09
CA GLN A 159 -26.58 26.25 24.00
C GLN A 159 -26.04 27.57 23.42
N LEU A 160 -25.75 27.62 22.11
CA LEU A 160 -25.36 28.85 21.42
C LEU A 160 -26.46 29.91 21.41
N THR A 161 -27.71 29.52 21.17
CA THR A 161 -28.85 30.46 21.19
C THR A 161 -29.09 31.00 22.61
N GLN A 162 -28.93 30.17 23.64
CA GLN A 162 -29.02 30.61 25.02
C GLN A 162 -27.90 31.59 25.42
N LEU A 163 -26.65 31.33 25.02
CA LEU A 163 -25.57 32.29 25.27
C LEU A 163 -25.79 33.61 24.53
N THR A 164 -26.28 33.54 23.29
CA THR A 164 -26.58 34.73 22.48
C THR A 164 -27.67 35.59 23.15
N SER A 165 -28.72 34.97 23.70
CA SER A 165 -29.77 35.71 24.41
C SER A 165 -29.30 36.31 25.74
N GLN A 166 -28.41 35.62 26.46
CA GLN A 166 -27.77 36.17 27.67
C GLN A 166 -26.84 37.35 27.36
N LEU A 167 -26.06 37.28 26.28
CA LEU A 167 -25.23 38.41 25.86
C LEU A 167 -26.09 39.62 25.47
N ALA A 168 -27.20 39.41 24.75
CA ALA A 168 -28.12 40.48 24.39
C ALA A 168 -28.78 41.14 25.62
N SER A 169 -29.15 40.36 26.64
CA SER A 169 -29.72 40.91 27.88
C SER A 169 -28.70 41.68 28.71
N LEU A 170 -27.45 41.21 28.78
CA LEU A 170 -26.36 41.94 29.43
C LEU A 170 -26.03 43.23 28.69
N GLN A 171 -25.97 43.21 27.35
CA GLN A 171 -25.77 44.43 26.55
C GLN A 171 -26.89 45.45 26.78
N THR A 172 -28.14 45.00 26.83
CA THR A 172 -29.29 45.87 27.11
C THR A 172 -29.22 46.45 28.52
N THR A 173 -28.85 45.64 29.50
CA THR A 173 -28.71 46.09 30.90
C THR A 173 -27.59 47.13 31.04
N ILE A 174 -26.44 46.91 30.38
CA ILE A 174 -25.34 47.88 30.37
C ILE A 174 -25.76 49.18 29.67
N ALA A 175 -26.47 49.10 28.54
CA ALA A 175 -26.98 50.27 27.83
C ALA A 175 -28.08 51.04 28.58
N THR A 176 -28.68 50.44 29.61
CA THR A 176 -29.71 51.08 30.44
C THR A 176 -29.12 51.68 31.74
N VAL A 177 -27.91 51.28 32.12
CA VAL A 177 -27.25 51.68 33.39
C VAL A 177 -26.19 52.78 33.20
N PHE A 178 -25.79 53.08 31.96
CA PHE A 178 -24.96 54.23 31.58
C PHE A 178 -25.76 55.20 30.72
#